data_AF-A0A8R7V7N5-F1
#
_entry.id   AF-A0A8R7V7N5-F1
#
_cell.length_a   1.000
_cell.length_b   1.000
_cell.length_c   1.000
_cell.angle_alpha   90.00
_cell.angle_beta   90.00
_cell.angle_gamma   90.00
#
_symmetry.space_group_name_H-M   'P 1'
#
loop_
_entity.id
_entity.type
_entity.pdbx_description
1 polymer ?
#
loop_
_entity_poly.entity_id
_entity_poly.type
_entity_poly.pdbx_seq_one_letter_code
_entity_poly.pdbx_strand_id
1 'polypeptide(L)'
;SKRGRTTGLVARTTVVDSASLEFTVNYEQTKHLAIGKSVHSDYISAGGHDWKIHCYPRGWVKANNGRYLSIYLYCREPVTTV
;
A
#
# COMPACT_ATOMS: atom_id res chain seq x y z
N SER A 1 -0.24 -57.76 8.54
CA SER A 1 0.62 -56.61 8.86
C SER A 1 0.17 -55.43 8.02
N LYS A 2 -0.48 -54.43 8.64
CA LYS A 2 -1.00 -53.22 7.99
C LYS A 2 0.10 -52.17 7.92
N ARG A 3 0.29 -51.53 6.76
CA ARG A 3 0.76 -50.14 6.65
C ARG A 3 0.53 -49.64 5.22
N GLY A 4 -0.67 -49.12 4.97
CA GLY A 4 -0.87 -48.21 3.85
C GLY A 4 -0.15 -46.90 4.17
N ARG A 5 0.86 -46.54 3.38
CA ARG A 5 1.41 -45.18 3.39
C ARG A 5 0.49 -44.33 2.54
N THR A 6 -0.35 -43.54 3.20
CA THR A 6 -1.03 -42.43 2.54
C THR A 6 -0.04 -41.29 2.46
N THR A 7 0.59 -41.13 1.31
CA THR A 7 1.40 -39.95 0.98
C THR A 7 0.42 -38.78 0.89
N GLY A 8 0.30 -38.02 1.97
CA GLY A 8 -0.57 -36.84 2.02
C GLY A 8 -0.14 -35.85 0.94
N LEU A 9 -1.04 -35.56 0.00
CA LEU A 9 -0.84 -34.52 -0.99
C LEU A 9 -0.82 -33.18 -0.23
N VAL A 10 0.35 -32.55 -0.11
CA VAL A 10 0.46 -31.21 0.46
C VAL A 10 -0.10 -30.24 -0.57
N ALA A 11 -1.36 -29.84 -0.41
CA ALA A 11 -1.93 -28.76 -1.18
C ALA A 11 -1.23 -27.45 -0.78
N ARG A 12 -0.58 -26.82 -1.75
CA ARG A 12 -0.10 -25.44 -1.59
C ARG A 12 -1.29 -24.51 -1.77
N THR A 13 -1.83 -24.03 -0.67
CA THR A 13 -2.86 -22.98 -0.69
C THR A 13 -2.17 -21.63 -0.74
N THR A 14 -2.21 -20.94 -1.88
CA THR A 14 -1.90 -19.50 -1.94
C THR A 14 -3.17 -18.75 -1.58
N VAL A 15 -3.24 -18.20 -0.36
CA VAL A 15 -4.28 -17.24 -0.03
C VAL A 15 -3.97 -15.98 -0.86
N VAL A 16 -4.83 -15.66 -1.82
CA VAL A 16 -4.79 -14.36 -2.50
C VAL A 16 -5.46 -13.38 -1.53
N ASP A 17 -4.64 -12.69 -0.75
CA ASP A 17 -5.10 -11.69 0.20
C ASP A 17 -5.46 -10.39 -0.53
N SER A 18 -6.65 -9.86 -0.27
CA SER A 18 -7.16 -8.62 -0.85
C SER A 18 -7.63 -7.71 0.26
N ALA A 19 -7.29 -6.42 0.17
CA ALA A 19 -7.68 -5.44 1.18
C ALA A 19 -8.18 -4.15 0.53
N SER A 20 -9.15 -3.51 1.17
CA SER A 20 -9.74 -2.24 0.73
C SER A 20 -9.50 -1.19 1.82
N LEU A 21 -9.01 -0.02 1.43
CA LEU A 21 -8.78 1.12 2.33
C LEU A 21 -9.57 2.33 1.83
N GLU A 22 -10.48 2.83 2.67
CA GLU A 22 -11.08 4.13 2.45
C GLU A 22 -10.15 5.22 3.00
N PHE A 23 -9.75 6.16 2.14
CA PHE A 23 -8.86 7.26 2.49
C PHE A 23 -9.50 8.60 2.12
N THR A 24 -10.07 9.27 3.12
CA THR A 24 -10.76 10.56 2.95
C THR A 24 -9.79 11.72 3.12
N VAL A 25 -9.76 12.63 2.15
CA VAL A 25 -8.92 13.84 2.18
C VAL A 25 -9.81 15.09 2.16
N ASN A 26 -9.66 15.96 3.17
CA ASN A 26 -10.31 17.26 3.14
C ASN A 26 -9.57 18.19 2.16
N TYR A 27 -10.14 18.40 0.98
CA TYR A 27 -9.53 19.23 -0.06
C TYR A 27 -9.33 20.69 0.38
N GLU A 28 -10.33 21.30 1.02
CA GLU A 28 -10.28 22.72 1.40
C GLU A 28 -9.15 23.01 2.38
N GLN A 29 -8.88 22.08 3.30
CA GLN A 29 -7.77 22.20 4.25
C GLN A 29 -6.41 21.89 3.63
N THR A 30 -6.36 21.04 2.59
CA THR A 30 -5.10 20.49 2.07
C THR A 30 -4.66 21.11 0.73
N LYS A 31 -5.52 21.83 0.02
CA LYS A 31 -5.21 22.46 -1.27
C LYS A 31 -4.09 23.52 -1.21
N HIS A 32 -3.79 24.03 -0.01
CA HIS A 32 -2.74 25.02 0.23
C HIS A 32 -1.38 24.42 0.57
N LEU A 33 -1.27 23.09 0.71
CA LEU A 33 0.01 22.42 0.97
C LEU A 33 1.04 22.78 -0.10
N ALA A 34 2.32 22.86 0.27
CA ALA A 34 3.39 23.11 -0.70
C ALA A 34 3.51 21.94 -1.69
N ILE A 35 4.02 22.21 -2.90
CA ILE A 35 4.32 21.15 -3.89
C ILE A 35 5.32 20.17 -3.26
N GLY A 36 5.05 18.87 -3.42
CA GLY A 36 5.83 17.79 -2.79
C GLY A 36 5.44 17.49 -1.34
N LYS A 37 4.41 18.14 -0.79
CA LYS A 37 3.84 17.78 0.53
C LYS A 37 2.58 16.95 0.36
N SER A 38 2.46 15.91 1.18
CA SER A 38 1.36 14.95 1.15
C SER A 38 0.62 14.83 2.47
N VAL A 39 -0.62 14.40 2.37
CA VAL A 39 -1.33 13.66 3.42
C VAL A 39 -1.21 12.16 3.12
N HIS A 40 -1.21 11.31 4.15
CA HIS A 40 -1.05 9.87 3.97
C HIS A 40 -2.07 9.07 4.75
N SER A 41 -2.38 7.86 4.27
CA SER A 41 -3.20 6.91 4.99
C SER A 41 -2.44 6.22 6.12
N ASP A 42 -3.13 5.36 6.86
CA ASP A 42 -2.50 4.29 7.63
C ASP A 42 -1.97 3.18 6.71
N TYR A 43 -1.21 2.25 7.29
CA TYR A 43 -0.74 1.07 6.57
C TYR A 43 -1.86 0.03 6.41
N ILE A 44 -1.93 -0.60 5.24
CA ILE A 44 -2.81 -1.74 4.97
C ILE A 44 -2.00 -2.90 4.41
N SER A 45 -2.23 -4.10 4.94
CA SER A 45 -1.57 -5.32 4.46
C SER A 45 -2.40 -5.92 3.32
N ALA A 46 -1.75 -6.16 2.17
CA ALA A 46 -2.35 -6.85 1.02
C ALA A 46 -1.25 -7.50 0.17
N GLY A 47 -1.49 -8.71 -0.31
CA GLY A 47 -0.52 -9.42 -1.16
C GLY A 47 0.84 -9.66 -0.49
N GLY A 48 0.88 -9.79 0.84
CA GLY A 48 2.11 -10.02 1.60
C GLY A 48 2.98 -8.78 1.83
N HIS A 49 2.46 -7.59 1.54
CA HIS A 49 3.16 -6.32 1.73
C HIS A 49 2.31 -5.33 2.53
N ASP A 50 2.97 -4.44 3.27
CA ASP A 50 2.33 -3.30 3.92
C ASP A 50 2.40 -2.09 2.99
N TRP A 51 1.23 -1.61 2.61
CA TRP A 51 1.05 -0.49 1.69
C TRP A 51 0.60 0.77 2.43
N LYS A 52 1.04 1.94 1.97
CA LYS A 52 0.55 3.24 2.42
C LYS A 52 0.26 4.13 1.22
N ILE A 53 -0.88 4.81 1.23
CA ILE A 53 -1.24 5.80 0.22
C ILE A 53 -0.64 7.15 0.62
N HIS A 54 0.03 7.81 -0.33
CA HIS A 54 0.41 9.21 -0.22
C HIS A 54 -0.34 10.02 -1.27
N CYS A 55 -1.07 11.04 -0.81
CA CYS A 55 -1.79 11.97 -1.66
C CYS A 55 -1.13 13.35 -1.57
N TYR A 56 -0.72 13.88 -2.73
CA TYR A 56 -0.10 15.19 -2.89
C TYR A 56 -1.08 16.13 -3.60
N PRO A 57 -1.86 16.97 -2.88
CA PRO A 57 -2.91 17.80 -3.48
C PRO A 57 -2.41 18.75 -4.58
N ARG A 58 -1.16 19.22 -4.45
CA ARG A 58 -0.46 20.05 -5.45
C ARG A 58 0.66 19.30 -6.16
N GLY A 59 0.53 17.97 -6.25
CA GLY A 59 1.47 17.10 -6.94
C GLY A 59 2.82 16.95 -6.28
N TRP A 60 3.60 15.99 -6.78
CA TRP A 60 4.96 15.71 -6.29
C TRP A 60 6.02 16.58 -6.97
N VAL A 61 5.93 16.73 -8.29
CA VAL A 61 6.97 17.36 -9.11
C VAL A 61 6.74 18.86 -9.25
N LYS A 62 7.72 19.67 -8.83
CA LYS A 62 7.67 21.14 -8.90
C LYS A 62 7.48 21.68 -10.30
N ALA A 63 8.08 21.05 -11.33
CA ALA A 63 7.97 21.47 -12.73
C ALA A 63 6.51 21.53 -13.24
N ASN A 64 5.60 20.79 -12.60
CA ASN A 64 4.19 20.79 -12.98
C ASN A 64 3.40 21.99 -12.41
N ASN A 65 4.06 22.86 -11.63
CA ASN A 65 3.50 24.07 -10.98
C ASN A 65 2.28 23.78 -10.09
N GLY A 66 2.21 22.57 -9.55
CA GLY A 66 1.14 22.12 -8.66
C GLY A 66 -0.27 22.12 -9.27
N ARG A 67 -0.36 21.90 -10.58
CA ARG A 67 -1.62 21.86 -11.35
C ARG A 67 -2.33 20.51 -11.32
N TYR A 68 -1.66 19.47 -10.85
CA TYR A 68 -2.17 18.10 -10.86
C TYR A 68 -2.07 17.49 -9.47
N LEU A 69 -3.11 16.75 -9.10
CA LEU A 69 -3.09 15.81 -7.98
C LEU A 69 -2.15 14.65 -8.32
N SER A 70 -1.35 14.20 -7.35
CA SER A 70 -0.56 12.98 -7.49
C SER A 70 -0.85 12.04 -6.33
N ILE A 71 -1.09 10.76 -6.64
CA ILE A 71 -1.33 9.71 -5.65
C ILE A 71 -0.32 8.59 -5.90
N TYR A 72 0.32 8.12 -4.84
CA TYR A 72 1.33 7.08 -4.88
C TYR A 72 1.03 6.02 -3.82
N LEU A 73 1.41 4.78 -4.12
CA LEU A 73 1.39 3.67 -3.17
C LEU A 73 2.83 3.34 -2.77
N TYR A 74 3.11 3.39 -1.48
CA TYR A 74 4.42 3.06 -0.91
C TYR A 74 4.36 1.68 -0.27
N CYS A 75 5.21 0.77 -0.72
CA CYS A 75 5.46 -0.50 -0.05
C CYS A 75 6.48 -0.26 1.06
N ARG A 76 6.20 -0.74 2.27
CA ARG A 76 7.20 -0.77 3.33
C ARG A 76 8.24 -1.82 3.01
N GLU A 77 9.50 -1.42 2.90
CA GLU A 77 10.60 -2.39 2.83
C GLU A 77 10.66 -3.18 4.15
N PRO A 78 10.81 -4.52 4.10
CA PRO A 78 10.96 -5.31 5.31
C PRO A 78 12.24 -4.89 6.05
N VAL A 79 12.14 -4.75 7.37
CA VAL A 79 13.32 -4.50 8.20
C VAL A 79 14.16 -5.78 8.19
N THR A 80 15.25 -5.78 7.45
CA THR A 80 16.27 -6.84 7.53
C THR A 80 17.06 -6.65 8.83
N THR A 81 16.69 -7.40 9.86
CA THR A 81 17.54 -7.57 11.03
C THR A 81 18.69 -8.49 10.63
N VAL A 82 19.91 -7.93 10.58
CA VAL A 82 21.19 -8.66 10.42
C VAL A 82 21.56 -9.39 11.70
#